data_AF-A0A9E6ELL5-F1
#
_entry.id   AF-A0A9E6ELL5-F1
#
_cell.length_a   1.000
_cell.length_b   1.000
_cell.length_c   1.000
_cell.angle_alpha   90.00
_cell.angle_beta   90.00
_cell.angle_gamma   90.00
#
_symmetry.space_group_name_H-M   'P 1'
#
loop_
_entity.id
_entity.type
_entity.pdbx_description
1 polymer ?
#
loop_
_entity_poly.entity_id
_entity_poly.type
_entity_poly.pdbx_seq_one_letter_code
_entity_poly.pdbx_strand_id
1 'polypeptide(L)'
;MRLALYLPLALALGAQVPAPPTAKDMAGHVESARLRRTVERLAAFGTRHSLSKSSTEAHGIVAARNWLIGETRNLAMLPGSRLIPFEDRFV
;
A
#
# COMPACT_ATOMS: atom_id res chain seq x y z
N MET A 1 -28.14 49.15 -1.98
CA MET A 1 -28.89 47.91 -2.30
C MET A 1 -28.19 46.94 -3.27
N ARG A 2 -26.92 47.15 -3.67
CA ARG A 2 -26.20 46.24 -4.60
C ARG A 2 -25.27 45.20 -3.94
N LEU A 3 -25.05 45.28 -2.63
CA LEU A 3 -24.16 44.39 -1.89
C LEU A 3 -24.81 43.06 -1.46
N ALA A 4 -26.15 43.00 -1.41
CA ALA A 4 -26.87 41.80 -0.96
C ALA A 4 -26.91 40.67 -2.01
N LEU A 5 -26.49 40.93 -3.26
CA LEU A 5 -26.62 39.99 -4.37
C LEU A 5 -25.35 39.16 -4.65
N TYR A 6 -24.30 39.28 -3.84
CA TYR A 6 -23.06 38.50 -4.02
C TYR A 6 -22.89 37.37 -2.99
N LEU A 7 -23.71 37.34 -1.94
CA LEU A 7 -23.59 36.34 -0.88
C LEU A 7 -23.94 34.89 -1.29
N PRO A 8 -24.87 34.59 -2.23
CA PRO A 8 -25.14 33.20 -2.58
C PRO A 8 -24.07 32.61 -3.52
N LEU A 9 -23.27 33.44 -4.20
CA LEU A 9 -22.26 32.97 -5.15
C LEU A 9 -21.00 32.43 -4.45
N ALA A 10 -20.68 32.95 -3.25
CA ALA A 10 -19.52 32.49 -2.48
C ALA A 10 -19.70 31.07 -1.89
N LEU A 11 -20.94 30.61 -1.67
CA LEU A 11 -21.26 29.28 -1.14
C LEU A 11 -21.20 28.15 -2.19
N ALA A 12 -21.30 28.48 -3.48
CA ALA A 12 -21.22 27.49 -4.56
C ALA A 12 -19.78 27.05 -4.88
N LEU A 13 -18.76 27.75 -4.35
CA LEU A 13 -17.35 27.35 -4.43
C LEU A 13 -16.94 26.36 -3.32
N GLY A 14 -17.88 25.62 -2.74
CA GLY A 14 -17.56 24.47 -1.91
C GLY A 14 -16.72 23.47 -2.71
N ALA A 15 -15.58 23.06 -2.17
CA ALA A 15 -14.68 22.10 -2.82
C ALA A 15 -15.45 20.82 -3.19
N GLN A 16 -15.58 20.55 -4.48
CA GLN A 16 -16.10 19.29 -4.99
C GLN A 16 -15.08 18.21 -4.63
N VAL A 17 -15.42 17.33 -3.69
CA VAL A 17 -14.61 16.13 -3.43
C VAL A 17 -14.80 15.20 -4.63
N PRO A 18 -13.72 14.81 -5.33
CA PRO A 18 -13.83 13.85 -6.44
C PRO A 18 -14.53 12.58 -5.96
N ALA A 19 -15.41 12.03 -6.80
CA ALA A 19 -15.99 10.73 -6.54
C ALA A 19 -14.87 9.69 -6.33
N PRO A 20 -15.02 8.74 -5.39
CA PRO A 20 -14.03 7.70 -5.20
C PRO A 20 -13.91 6.85 -6.48
N PRO A 21 -12.71 6.30 -6.76
CA PRO A 21 -12.50 5.43 -7.92
C PRO A 21 -13.42 4.21 -7.85
N THR A 22 -13.90 3.76 -9.00
CA THR A 22 -14.68 2.53 -9.08
C THR A 22 -13.76 1.30 -8.95
N ALA A 23 -14.34 0.13 -8.65
CA ALA A 23 -13.58 -1.12 -8.63
C ALA A 23 -12.91 -1.42 -9.99
N LYS A 24 -13.53 -1.01 -11.11
CA LYS A 24 -12.96 -1.16 -12.45
C LYS A 24 -11.73 -0.26 -12.64
N ASP A 25 -11.79 0.98 -12.18
CA ASP A 25 -10.66 1.91 -12.23
C ASP A 25 -9.48 1.34 -11.41
N MET A 26 -9.77 0.87 -10.19
CA MET A 26 -8.76 0.24 -9.32
C MET A 26 -8.14 -1.00 -9.95
N ALA A 27 -8.94 -1.87 -10.57
CA ALA A 27 -8.45 -3.06 -11.26
C ALA A 27 -7.53 -2.71 -12.44
N GLY A 28 -7.77 -1.57 -13.12
CA GLY A 28 -6.92 -1.06 -14.18
C GLY A 28 -5.50 -0.69 -13.74
N HIS A 29 -5.29 -0.43 -12.45
CA HIS A 29 -3.97 -0.13 -11.88
C HIS A 29 -3.16 -1.38 -11.47
N VAL A 30 -3.71 -2.59 -11.65
CA VAL A 30 -3.02 -3.83 -11.27
C VAL A 30 -1.97 -4.22 -12.31
N GLU A 31 -0.69 -4.21 -11.92
CA GLU A 31 0.43 -4.61 -12.79
C GLU A 31 0.79 -6.10 -12.62
N SER A 32 0.50 -6.92 -13.63
CA SER A 32 0.82 -8.36 -13.64
C SER A 32 2.32 -8.65 -13.47
N ALA A 33 3.18 -7.84 -14.09
CA ALA A 33 4.63 -7.98 -13.99
C ALA A 33 5.15 -7.72 -12.56
N ARG A 34 4.52 -6.78 -11.81
CA ARG A 34 4.86 -6.55 -10.40
C ARG A 34 4.46 -7.76 -9.54
N LEU A 35 3.26 -8.30 -9.75
CA LEU A 35 2.80 -9.50 -9.04
C LEU A 35 3.73 -10.69 -9.26
N ARG A 36 4.13 -10.93 -10.52
CA ARG A 36 5.07 -12.00 -10.87
C ARG A 36 6.41 -11.85 -10.14
N ARG A 37 7.02 -10.67 -10.17
CA ARG A 37 8.28 -10.39 -9.46
C ARG A 37 8.17 -10.65 -7.96
N THR A 38 7.05 -10.25 -7.34
CA THR A 38 6.80 -10.52 -5.92
C THR A 38 6.73 -12.01 -5.63
N VAL A 39 6.00 -12.78 -6.44
CA VAL A 39 5.88 -14.24 -6.27
C VAL A 39 7.23 -14.93 -6.44
N GLU A 40 7.97 -14.60 -7.51
CA GLU A 40 9.30 -15.15 -7.79
C GLU A 40 10.28 -14.81 -6.65
N ARG A 41 10.25 -13.57 -6.15
CA ARG A 41 11.10 -13.15 -5.02
C ARG A 41 10.77 -13.92 -3.74
N LEU A 42 9.49 -14.08 -3.42
CA LEU A 42 9.05 -14.84 -2.25
C LEU A 42 9.41 -16.33 -2.36
N ALA A 43 9.35 -16.90 -3.57
CA ALA A 43 9.75 -18.29 -3.82
C ALA A 43 11.27 -18.48 -3.71
N ALA A 44 12.07 -17.48 -4.10
CA ALA A 44 13.53 -17.54 -4.07
C ALA A 44 14.12 -17.67 -2.65
N PHE A 45 13.36 -17.35 -1.59
CA PHE A 45 13.78 -17.62 -0.22
C PHE A 45 13.74 -19.12 0.15
N GLY A 46 13.21 -19.98 -0.73
CA GLY A 46 13.33 -21.44 -0.67
C GLY A 46 12.33 -22.15 0.23
N THR A 47 12.24 -21.77 1.51
CA THR A 47 11.31 -22.41 2.46
C THR A 47 10.41 -21.42 3.20
N ARG A 48 9.17 -21.84 3.43
CA ARG A 48 8.15 -21.13 4.24
C ARG A 48 7.93 -21.80 5.60
N HIS A 49 8.74 -22.79 5.95
CA HIS A 49 8.56 -23.52 7.20
C HIS A 49 8.93 -22.61 8.39
N SER A 50 8.08 -22.57 9.41
CA SER A 50 8.28 -21.75 10.62
C SER A 50 9.55 -22.08 11.40
N LEU A 51 10.10 -23.29 11.22
CA LEU A 51 11.33 -23.77 11.85
C LEU A 51 12.60 -23.41 11.06
N SER A 52 12.49 -22.76 9.89
CA SER A 52 13.67 -22.32 9.14
C SER A 52 14.40 -21.22 9.92
N LYS A 53 15.56 -21.56 10.49
CA LYS A 53 16.41 -20.65 11.26
C LYS A 53 17.47 -20.04 10.35
N SER A 54 17.49 -18.72 10.25
CA SER A 54 18.68 -17.87 10.42
C SER A 54 18.33 -16.41 10.10
N SER A 55 18.71 -15.46 10.96
CA SER A 55 18.66 -14.03 10.65
C SER A 55 19.86 -13.55 9.84
N THR A 56 20.89 -14.39 9.70
CA THR A 56 22.14 -14.08 8.99
C THR A 56 22.16 -14.61 7.56
N GLU A 57 21.24 -15.51 7.19
CA GLU A 57 21.16 -16.06 5.84
C GLU A 57 20.10 -15.33 5.00
N ALA A 58 20.37 -15.19 3.70
CA ALA A 58 19.43 -14.65 2.72
C ALA A 58 18.30 -15.64 2.34
N HIS A 59 18.06 -16.68 3.16
CA HIS A 59 17.20 -17.83 2.91
C HIS A 59 16.18 -18.04 4.05
N GLY A 60 15.04 -18.66 3.75
CA GLY A 60 14.02 -19.07 4.72
C GLY A 60 12.99 -18.00 5.10
N ILE A 61 12.13 -18.35 6.08
CA ILE A 61 10.95 -17.57 6.45
C ILE A 61 11.30 -16.21 7.06
N VAL A 62 12.40 -16.14 7.81
CA VAL A 62 12.85 -14.90 8.46
C VAL A 62 13.31 -13.88 7.41
N ALA A 63 14.12 -14.31 6.43
CA ALA A 63 14.56 -13.45 5.32
C ALA A 63 13.37 -12.97 4.47
N ALA A 64 12.43 -13.86 4.16
CA ALA A 64 11.21 -13.51 3.44
C ALA A 64 10.36 -12.47 4.19
N ARG A 65 10.22 -12.62 5.52
CA ARG A 65 9.47 -11.68 6.36
C ARG A 65 10.14 -10.31 6.42
N ASN A 66 11.45 -10.26 6.62
CA ASN A 66 12.21 -9.00 6.63
C ASN A 66 12.06 -8.25 5.31
N TRP A 67 12.11 -8.98 4.18
CA TRP A 67 11.86 -8.40 2.86
C TRP A 67 10.43 -7.87 2.73
N LEU A 68 9.42 -8.63 3.16
CA LEU A 68 8.01 -8.23 3.06
C LEU A 68 7.69 -6.98 3.92
N ILE A 69 8.30 -6.86 5.09
CA ILE A 69 8.18 -5.67 5.94
C ILE A 69 8.78 -4.45 5.21
N GLY A 70 9.92 -4.61 4.55
CA GLY A 70 10.52 -3.57 3.71
C GLY A 70 9.59 -3.12 2.59
N GLU A 71 8.98 -4.06 1.87
CA GLU A 71 8.03 -3.74 0.80
C GLU A 71 6.78 -3.03 1.32
N THR A 72 6.23 -3.48 2.45
CA THR A 72 5.07 -2.84 3.09
C THR A 72 5.42 -1.42 3.56
N ARG A 73 6.63 -1.18 4.08
CA ARG A 73 7.12 0.17 4.42
C ARG A 73 7.26 1.05 3.19
N ASN A 74 7.78 0.52 2.08
CA ASN A 74 7.88 1.27 0.81
C ASN A 74 6.50 1.74 0.33
N LEU A 75 5.50 0.85 0.40
CA LEU A 75 4.11 1.21 0.09
C LEU A 75 3.54 2.25 1.05
N ALA A 76 3.88 2.16 2.34
CA ALA A 76 3.44 3.14 3.33
C ALA A 76 3.97 4.56 3.08
N MET A 77 5.12 4.69 2.41
CA MET A 77 5.72 5.98 2.06
C MET A 77 5.13 6.62 0.79
N LEU A 78 4.24 5.95 0.06
CA LEU A 78 3.62 6.52 -1.14
C LEU A 78 2.73 7.74 -0.79
N PRO A 79 2.69 8.78 -1.63
CA PRO A 79 1.81 9.93 -1.42
C PRO A 79 0.35 9.49 -1.26
N GLY A 80 -0.31 10.00 -0.20
CA GLY A 80 -1.71 9.66 0.10
C GLY A 80 -1.93 8.27 0.69
N SER A 81 -0.86 7.52 0.97
CA SER A 81 -0.95 6.25 1.70
C SER A 81 -1.53 6.44 3.11
N ARG A 82 -2.39 5.50 3.52
CA ARG A 82 -2.91 5.37 4.88
C ARG A 82 -2.42 4.08 5.57
N LEU A 83 -1.43 3.42 4.99
CA LEU A 83 -0.91 2.15 5.52
C LEU A 83 -0.06 2.40 6.77
N ILE A 84 -0.32 1.63 7.82
CA ILE A 84 0.47 1.62 9.06
C ILE A 84 1.06 0.21 9.20
N PRO A 85 2.30 -0.04 8.76
CA PRO A 85 2.91 -1.36 8.83
C PRO A 85 3.15 -1.77 10.28
N PHE A 86 2.72 -2.97 10.65
CA PHE A 86 3.10 -3.62 11.90
C PHE A 86 3.42 -5.09 11.64
N GLU A 87 4.19 -5.69 12.55
CA GLU A 87 4.46 -7.12 12.53
C GLU A 87 3.95 -7.71 13.84
N ASP A 88 3.06 -8.69 13.74
CA ASP A 88 2.64 -9.47 14.89
C ASP A 88 3.69 -10.55 15.19
N ARG A 89 4.28 -10.48 16.39
CA ARG A 89 5.27 -11.44 16.87
C ARG A 89 4.78 -12.06 18.17
N PHE A 90 4.56 -13.37 18.12
CA PHE A 90 4.29 -14.17 19.30
C PHE A 90 5.61 -14.41 20.05
N VAL A 91 5.67 -13.94 21.29
CA VAL A 91 6.75 -14.20 22.26
C VAL A 91 6.36 -15.31 23.21
#